data_AF-A0A1I5KK94-F1
#
_entry.id   AF-A0A1I5KK94-F1
#
_cell.length_a   1.000
_cell.length_b   1.000
_cell.length_c   1.000
_cell.angle_alpha   90.00
_cell.angle_beta   90.00
_cell.angle_gamma   90.00
#
_symmetry.space_group_name_H-M   'P 1'
#
loop_
_entity.id
_entity.type
_entity.pdbx_description
1 polymer ?
#
loop_
_entity_poly.entity_id
_entity_poly.type
_entity_poly.pdbx_seq_one_letter_code
_entity_poly.pdbx_strand_id
1 'polypeptide(L)'
;MTMNAHLKETERKPISAAISTWENEGGAPSQDSMHHQYGRRIEADRSWTIFQVFTGIPARCDGDAMTGLSLLDATSGMLRLNTAAALSELPLQPIFLP
;
A
#
# COMPACT_ATOMS: atom_id res chain seq x y z
N MET A 1 -42.88 -33.01 -17.82
CA MET A 1 -42.83 -32.14 -16.63
C MET A 1 -41.52 -32.41 -15.90
N THR A 2 -40.76 -31.33 -15.69
CA THR A 2 -39.64 -31.03 -14.77
C THR A 2 -39.29 -32.10 -13.70
N MET A 3 -38.04 -32.31 -13.26
CA MET A 3 -37.01 -31.34 -12.87
C MET A 3 -35.62 -32.02 -12.82
N ASN A 4 -34.61 -31.40 -13.43
CA ASN A 4 -33.21 -31.83 -13.35
C ASN A 4 -32.60 -31.36 -12.03
N ALA A 5 -32.63 -32.21 -11.01
CA ALA A 5 -31.84 -32.01 -9.81
C ALA A 5 -30.68 -33.00 -9.86
N HIS A 6 -29.48 -32.53 -10.22
CA HIS A 6 -28.20 -32.92 -9.62
C HIS A 6 -27.05 -32.48 -10.54
N LEU A 7 -26.76 -31.18 -10.53
CA LEU A 7 -25.44 -30.71 -10.94
C LEU A 7 -24.97 -29.66 -9.93
N LYS A 8 -23.70 -29.82 -9.55
CA LYS A 8 -22.85 -28.89 -8.79
C LYS A 8 -22.84 -29.04 -7.27
N GLU A 9 -22.57 -30.26 -6.83
CA GLU A 9 -21.91 -30.52 -5.54
C GLU A 9 -20.37 -30.63 -5.70
N THR A 10 -19.77 -29.79 -6.57
CA THR A 10 -18.31 -29.78 -6.78
C THR A 10 -17.69 -28.38 -6.82
N GLU A 11 -18.49 -27.31 -6.70
CA GLU A 11 -17.99 -25.93 -6.83
C GLU A 11 -17.94 -25.13 -5.52
N ARG A 12 -18.38 -25.69 -4.38
CA ARG A 12 -18.35 -24.95 -3.10
C ARG A 12 -17.03 -25.05 -2.34
N LYS A 13 -16.29 -26.15 -2.50
CA LYS A 13 -14.96 -26.33 -1.88
C LYS A 13 -13.84 -25.45 -2.45
N PRO A 14 -13.72 -25.21 -3.77
CA PRO A 14 -12.61 -24.42 -4.29
C PRO A 14 -12.69 -22.93 -3.92
N ILE A 15 -13.90 -22.39 -3.74
CA ILE A 15 -14.10 -20.98 -3.35
C ILE A 15 -13.67 -20.77 -1.89
N SER A 16 -14.03 -21.70 -0.98
CA SER A 16 -13.64 -21.61 0.43
C SER A 16 -12.12 -21.72 0.62
N ALA A 17 -11.45 -22.59 -0.15
CA ALA A 17 -10.00 -22.72 -0.10
C ALA A 17 -9.31 -21.47 -0.66
N ALA A 18 -9.77 -20.96 -1.81
CA ALA A 18 -9.25 -19.72 -2.38
C ALA A 18 -9.42 -18.53 -1.44
N ILE A 19 -10.58 -18.36 -0.79
CA ILE A 19 -10.81 -17.30 0.21
C ILE A 19 -9.84 -17.43 1.37
N SER A 20 -9.68 -18.65 1.93
CA SER A 20 -8.74 -18.88 3.04
C SER A 20 -7.28 -18.68 2.66
N THR A 21 -6.94 -18.77 1.36
CA THR A 21 -5.61 -18.49 0.77
C THR A 21 -5.38 -16.98 0.53
N TRP A 22 -6.43 -16.19 0.37
CA TRP A 22 -6.34 -14.72 0.29
C TRP A 22 -6.25 -14.06 1.68
N GLU A 23 -6.88 -14.62 2.70
CA GLU A 23 -6.89 -14.06 4.06
C GLU A 23 -5.53 -14.23 4.78
N ASN A 24 -4.80 -15.31 4.49
CA ASN A 24 -3.50 -15.67 5.08
C ASN A 24 -2.29 -15.16 4.27
N GLU A 25 -2.46 -14.69 3.03
CA GLU A 25 -1.40 -14.06 2.22
C GLU A 25 -1.25 -12.54 2.49
N GLY A 26 -2.07 -12.01 3.41
CA GLY A 26 -2.14 -10.59 3.71
C GLY A 26 -3.32 -9.99 2.96
N GLY A 27 -4.47 -9.97 3.64
CA GLY A 27 -5.62 -9.19 3.19
C GLY A 27 -5.21 -7.77 2.79
N ALA A 28 -5.99 -7.15 1.90
CA ALA A 28 -5.74 -5.81 1.36
C ALA A 28 -5.07 -4.92 2.43
N PRO A 29 -3.89 -4.33 2.13
CA PRO A 29 -3.20 -3.47 3.09
C PRO A 29 -4.22 -2.56 3.75
N SER A 30 -4.13 -2.40 5.07
CA SER A 30 -5.02 -1.50 5.79
C SER A 30 -5.12 -0.18 5.01
N GLN A 31 -6.31 0.44 4.94
CA GLN A 31 -6.44 1.71 4.22
C GLN A 31 -5.41 2.74 4.70
N ASP A 32 -4.92 2.64 5.94
CA ASP A 32 -3.78 3.41 6.42
C ASP A 32 -2.48 3.09 5.68
N SER A 33 -2.12 1.81 5.50
CA SER A 33 -0.89 1.41 4.80
C SER A 33 -0.84 1.86 3.33
N MET A 34 -2.00 1.87 2.66
CA MET A 34 -2.07 2.28 1.25
C MET A 34 -1.71 3.76 1.05
N HIS A 35 -1.91 4.62 2.04
CA HIS A 35 -1.70 6.06 1.86
C HIS A 35 -0.25 6.51 2.07
N HIS A 36 0.68 5.61 2.42
CA HIS A 36 2.02 6.02 2.82
C HIS A 36 3.14 5.49 1.91
N GLN A 37 2.81 4.95 0.75
CA GLN A 37 3.81 4.54 -0.25
C GLN A 37 4.16 5.67 -1.21
N TYR A 38 5.45 5.94 -1.32
CA TYR A 38 6.01 6.99 -2.15
C TYR A 38 6.95 6.45 -3.22
N GLY A 39 6.76 6.94 -4.43
CA GLY A 39 7.64 6.75 -5.58
C GLY A 39 8.30 8.06 -6.01
N ARG A 40 9.10 8.01 -7.07
CA ARG A 40 9.74 9.19 -7.65
C ARG A 40 9.76 9.11 -9.17
N ARG A 41 9.66 10.26 -9.83
CA ARG A 41 9.72 10.39 -11.30
C ARG A 41 10.62 11.55 -11.71
N ILE A 42 11.13 11.48 -12.93
CA ILE A 42 11.85 12.57 -13.57
C ILE A 42 10.86 13.48 -14.32
N GLU A 43 11.05 14.79 -14.19
CA GLU A 43 10.28 15.83 -14.88
C GLU A 43 11.01 16.31 -16.15
N ALA A 44 10.35 17.12 -16.98
CA ALA A 44 10.89 17.57 -18.27
C ALA A 44 12.19 18.41 -18.14
N ASP A 45 12.33 19.14 -17.03
CA ASP A 45 13.52 19.91 -16.68
C ASP A 45 14.66 19.05 -16.08
N ARG A 46 14.49 17.72 -16.06
CA ARG A 46 15.37 16.72 -15.43
C ARG A 46 15.46 16.79 -13.91
N SER A 47 14.60 17.58 -13.28
CA SER A 47 14.41 17.51 -11.84
C SER A 47 13.61 16.26 -11.46
N TRP A 48 13.61 15.93 -10.18
CA TRP A 48 12.87 14.80 -9.64
C TRP A 48 11.72 15.27 -8.75
N THR A 49 10.60 14.54 -8.84
CA THR A 49 9.43 14.71 -7.97
C THR A 49 9.18 13.42 -7.21
N ILE A 50 9.00 13.52 -5.89
CA ILE A 50 8.46 12.43 -5.08
C ILE A 50 6.94 12.53 -5.09
N PHE A 51 6.24 11.41 -5.36
CA PHE A 51 4.79 11.36 -5.42
C PHE A 51 4.24 10.16 -4.64
N GLN A 52 3.01 10.27 -4.17
CA GLN A 52 2.30 9.17 -3.53
C GLN A 52 1.82 8.18 -4.61
N VAL A 53 2.19 6.91 -4.50
CA VAL A 53 2.06 5.92 -5.59
C VAL A 53 0.61 5.75 -6.06
N PHE A 54 -0.35 5.86 -5.14
CA PHE A 54 -1.76 5.62 -5.44
C PHE A 54 -2.51 6.84 -5.98
N THR A 55 -2.12 8.05 -5.59
CA THR A 55 -2.80 9.29 -6.03
C THR A 55 -2.05 10.02 -7.13
N GLY A 56 -0.74 9.78 -7.26
CA GLY A 56 0.14 10.51 -8.16
C GLY A 56 0.42 11.96 -7.74
N ILE A 57 -0.14 12.41 -6.62
CA ILE A 57 0.02 13.76 -6.08
C ILE A 57 1.45 13.91 -5.52
N PRO A 58 2.12 15.05 -5.76
CA PRO A 58 3.42 15.32 -5.15
C PRO A 58 3.37 15.22 -3.62
N ALA A 59 4.33 14.51 -3.05
CA ALA A 59 4.49 14.41 -1.61
C ALA A 59 4.80 15.78 -1.02
N ARG A 60 4.43 15.98 0.25
CA ARG A 60 4.75 17.20 1.00
C ARG A 60 5.62 16.86 2.20
N CYS A 61 6.68 17.61 2.41
CA CYS A 61 7.50 17.57 3.61
C CYS A 61 7.54 18.98 4.19
N ASP A 62 7.20 19.12 5.47
CA ASP A 62 7.16 20.43 6.16
C ASP A 62 6.29 21.50 5.46
N GLY A 63 5.30 21.07 4.68
CA GLY A 63 4.39 21.95 3.93
C GLY A 63 4.81 22.18 2.47
N ASP A 64 6.07 21.92 2.12
CA ASP A 64 6.61 22.12 0.78
C ASP A 64 6.45 20.88 -0.10
N ALA A 65 6.07 21.11 -1.37
CA ALA A 65 5.98 20.05 -2.35
C ALA A 65 7.38 19.54 -2.70
N MET A 66 7.55 18.22 -2.67
CA MET A 66 8.82 17.55 -2.96
C MET A 66 9.07 17.43 -4.47
N THR A 67 9.15 18.58 -5.14
CA THR A 67 9.37 18.78 -6.58
C THR A 67 10.68 19.51 -6.82
N GLY A 68 11.24 19.47 -8.04
CA GLY A 68 12.45 20.23 -8.35
C GLY A 68 13.73 19.67 -7.70
N LEU A 69 13.70 18.41 -7.25
CA LEU A 69 14.77 17.81 -6.47
C LEU A 69 15.90 17.30 -7.35
N SER A 70 17.11 17.22 -6.77
CA SER A 70 18.18 16.40 -7.35
C SER A 70 17.83 14.91 -7.21
N LEU A 71 18.48 14.05 -8.01
CA LEU A 71 18.33 12.59 -7.89
C LEU A 71 18.65 12.10 -6.47
N LEU A 72 19.70 12.65 -5.85
CA LEU A 72 20.14 12.27 -4.52
C LEU A 72 19.06 12.64 -3.48
N ASP A 73 18.56 13.86 -3.52
CA ASP A 73 17.54 14.36 -2.60
C ASP A 73 16.22 13.60 -2.77
N ALA A 74 15.82 13.32 -4.01
CA ALA A 74 14.65 12.50 -4.30
C ALA A 74 14.81 11.05 -3.81
N THR A 75 16.01 10.47 -3.89
CA THR A 75 16.27 9.12 -3.34
C THR A 75 16.11 9.12 -1.83
N SER A 76 16.81 10.05 -1.17
CA SER A 76 16.89 10.13 0.29
C SER A 76 15.52 10.46 0.89
N GLY A 77 14.82 11.44 0.30
CA GLY A 77 13.47 11.83 0.70
C GLY A 77 12.47 10.69 0.56
N MET A 78 12.46 9.98 -0.57
CA MET A 78 11.57 8.83 -0.79
C MET A 78 11.82 7.72 0.24
N LEU A 79 13.08 7.40 0.52
CA LEU A 79 13.41 6.37 1.50
C LEU A 79 13.00 6.78 2.92
N ARG A 80 13.20 8.04 3.31
CA ARG A 80 12.74 8.57 4.61
C ARG A 80 11.23 8.46 4.74
N LEU A 81 10.48 8.85 3.72
CA LEU A 81 9.02 8.79 3.74
C LEU A 81 8.51 7.34 3.84
N ASN A 82 9.07 6.43 3.05
CA ASN A 82 8.69 5.01 3.11
C ASN A 82 9.12 4.35 4.43
N THR A 83 10.20 4.81 5.06
CA THR A 83 10.59 4.33 6.40
C THR A 83 9.66 4.87 7.49
N ALA A 84 9.31 6.16 7.44
CA ALA A 84 8.38 6.77 8.38
C ALA A 84 6.99 6.13 8.30
N ALA A 85 6.53 5.84 7.07
CA ALA A 85 5.35 5.05 6.81
C ALA A 85 5.39 3.69 7.54
N ALA A 86 6.45 2.91 7.33
CA ALA A 86 6.61 1.60 7.96
C ALA A 86 6.66 1.68 9.49
N LEU A 87 7.26 2.73 10.06
CA LEU A 87 7.30 2.94 11.51
C LEU A 87 5.92 3.33 12.09
N SER A 88 5.08 4.02 11.32
CA SER A 88 3.70 4.33 11.72
C SER A 88 2.78 3.11 11.74
N GLU A 89 3.14 2.06 11.01
CA GLU A 89 2.41 0.78 10.98
C GLU A 89 2.78 -0.16 12.13
N LEU A 90 3.75 0.20 12.98
CA LEU A 90 4.09 -0.62 14.15
C LEU A 90 2.96 -0.57 15.19
N PRO A 91 2.49 -1.72 15.70
CA PRO A 91 1.47 -1.74 16.73
C PRO A 91 1.97 -1.00 17.97
N LEU A 92 1.20 -0.02 18.44
CA LEU A 92 1.42 0.61 19.73
C LEU A 92 1.42 -0.50 20.79
N GLN A 93 2.59 -0.81 21.34
CA GLN A 93 2.73 -1.78 22.42
C GLN A 93 1.76 -1.38 23.54
N PRO A 94 0.87 -2.27 24.04
CA PRO A 94 0.05 -1.93 25.18
C PRO A 94 0.99 -1.68 26.37
N ILE A 95 0.97 -0.45 26.87
CA ILE A 95 1.66 -0.06 28.10
C ILE A 95 0.95 -0.78 29.24
N PHE A 96 1.44 -1.96 29.61
CA PHE A 96 1.13 -2.54 30.92
C PHE A 96 1.93 -1.73 31.95
N LEU A 97 1.29 -0.72 32.56
CA LEU A 97 1.67 -0.24 33.88
C LEU A 97 1.17 -1.24 34.94
N PRO A 98 1.85 -1.34 36.10
CA PRO A 98 2.04 -2.56 36.89
C PRO A 98 0.78 -3.14 37.53
#